data_AF-A0A2A2VND9-F1
#
_entry.id   AF-A0A2A2VND9-F1
#
_cell.length_a   1.000
_cell.length_b   1.000
_cell.length_c   1.000
_cell.angle_alpha   90.00
_cell.angle_beta   90.00
_cell.angle_gamma   90.00
#
_symmetry.space_group_name_H-M   'P 1'
#
loop_
_entity.id
_entity.type
_entity.pdbx_description
1 polymer ?
#
loop_
_entity_poly.entity_id
_entity_poly.type
_entity_poly.pdbx_seq_one_letter_code
_entity_poly.pdbx_strand_id
1 'polypeptide(L)' 'MADNDSNKRRRLVELKDGCRYGKFGRTTAYELIARDKIKAYKMGGKTMIDLDSVDEYHASLPRVETRVS' A
#
# COMPACT_ATOMS: atom_id res chain seq x y z
N MET A 1 15.96 -7.73 -14.36
CA MET A 1 16.46 -6.50 -13.72
C MET A 1 16.13 -6.61 -12.23
N ALA A 2 17.11 -6.47 -11.34
CA ALA A 2 16.89 -6.43 -9.90
C ALA A 2 17.08 -4.97 -9.47
N ASP A 3 15.95 -4.28 -9.29
CA ASP A 3 15.88 -2.86 -9.05
C ASP A 3 16.65 -2.46 -7.79
N ASN A 4 17.72 -1.70 -8.02
CA ASN A 4 18.57 -1.03 -7.02
C ASN A 4 17.82 0.14 -6.36
N ASP A 5 16.67 -0.11 -5.74
CA ASP A 5 15.93 0.89 -4.95
C ASP A 5 16.36 0.81 -3.46
N SER A 6 17.64 0.56 -3.22
CA SER A 6 18.23 0.40 -1.88
C SER A 6 18.51 1.73 -1.15
N ASN A 7 18.14 2.88 -1.73
CA ASN A 7 18.50 4.19 -1.19
C ASN A 7 17.31 5.08 -0.77
N LYS A 8 16.07 4.76 -1.16
CA LYS A 8 14.90 5.46 -0.59
C LYS A 8 14.64 4.87 0.79
N ARG A 9 14.61 5.69 1.85
CA ARG A 9 14.16 5.26 3.19
C ARG A 9 12.69 4.85 3.10
N ARG A 10 12.44 3.58 2.75
CA ARG A 10 11.07 3.06 2.58
C ARG A 10 10.37 3.02 3.92
N ARG A 11 9.14 3.55 3.95
CA ARG A 11 8.29 3.54 5.14
C ARG A 11 7.59 2.18 5.21
N LEU A 12 8.35 1.16 5.58
CA LEU A 12 7.86 -0.22 5.68
C LEU A 12 7.21 -0.46 7.03
N VAL A 13 5.96 -0.93 7.02
CA VAL A 13 5.23 -1.32 8.23
C VAL A 13 4.65 -2.73 8.08
N GLU A 14 4.34 -3.40 9.18
CA GLU A 14 3.69 -4.72 9.10
C GLU A 14 2.32 -4.62 8.41
N LEU A 15 1.88 -5.72 7.76
CA LEU A 15 0.59 -5.80 7.08
C LEU A 15 -0.58 -5.24 7.91
N LYS A 16 -0.61 -5.53 9.21
CA LYS A 16 -1.67 -5.04 10.11
C LYS A 16 -1.71 -3.51 10.18
N ASP A 17 -0.55 -2.89 10.35
CA ASP A 17 -0.41 -1.44 10.44
C ASP A 17 -0.60 -0.78 9.08
N GLY A 18 -0.12 -1.40 7.99
CA GLY A 18 -0.38 -0.96 6.62
C GLY A 18 -1.86 -0.94 6.28
N CYS A 19 -2.61 -1.99 6.65
CA CYS A 19 -4.07 -2.02 6.49
C CYS A 19 -4.75 -0.89 7.29
N ARG A 20 -4.30 -0.67 8.53
CA ARG A 20 -4.84 0.39 9.40
C ARG A 20 -4.58 1.78 8.82
N TYR A 21 -3.39 2.00 8.26
CA TYR A 21 -3.02 3.25 7.59
C TYR A 21 -3.85 3.47 6.33
N GLY A 22 -3.86 2.49 5.43
CA GLY A 22 -4.56 2.55 4.15
C GLY A 22 -6.09 2.49 4.22
N LYS A 23 -6.67 2.34 5.42
CA LYS A 23 -8.11 2.25 5.66
C LYS A 23 -8.80 1.14 4.86
N PHE A 24 -8.11 0.02 4.64
CA PHE A 24 -8.66 -1.15 3.95
C PHE A 24 -8.46 -2.44 4.75
N GLY A 25 -9.31 -3.43 4.50
CA GLY A 25 -9.22 -4.74 5.14
C GLY A 25 -8.05 -5.58 4.60
N ARG A 26 -7.74 -6.70 5.28
CA ARG A 26 -6.66 -7.60 4.85
C ARG A 26 -6.89 -8.18 3.46
N THR A 27 -8.12 -8.59 3.15
CA THR A 27 -8.47 -9.12 1.82
C THR A 27 -8.16 -8.09 0.73
N THR A 28 -8.64 -6.85 0.92
CA THR A 28 -8.38 -5.75 0.01
C THR A 28 -6.89 -5.43 -0.08
N ALA A 29 -6.14 -5.48 1.02
CA ALA A 29 -4.69 -5.31 0.99
C ALA A 29 -4.02 -6.34 0.06
N TYR A 30 -4.37 -7.63 0.19
CA TYR A 30 -3.85 -8.67 -0.70
C TYR A 30 -4.27 -8.47 -2.15
N GLU A 31 -5.51 -8.04 -2.41
CA GLU A 31 -5.96 -7.71 -3.76
C GLU A 31 -5.17 -6.54 -4.36
N LEU A 32 -4.90 -5.50 -3.56
CA LEU A 32 -4.11 -4.34 -4.00
C LEU A 32 -2.65 -4.73 -4.29
N ILE A 33 -2.06 -5.61 -3.48
CA ILE A 33 -0.72 -6.16 -3.74
C ILE A 33 -0.73 -6.99 -5.02
N ALA A 34 -1.72 -7.88 -5.20
CA ALA A 34 -1.83 -8.74 -6.38
C ALA A 34 -2.06 -7.95 -7.68
N ARG A 35 -2.69 -6.77 -7.57
CA ARG A 35 -2.92 -5.84 -8.68
C ARG A 35 -1.80 -4.81 -8.87
N ASP A 36 -0.69 -4.95 -8.14
CA ASP A 36 0.45 -4.01 -8.14
C ASP A 36 0.05 -2.55 -7.81
N LYS A 37 -1.03 -2.37 -7.05
CA LYS A 37 -1.50 -1.04 -6.60
C LYS A 37 -0.78 -0.55 -5.37
N ILE A 38 -0.31 -1.46 -4.52
CA ILE A 38 0.53 -1.14 -3.36
C ILE A 38 1.71 -2.11 -3.31
N LYS A 39 2.89 -1.62 -2.92
CA LYS A 39 4.09 -2.46 -2.82
C LYS A 39 4.15 -3.17 -1.47
N ALA A 40 4.54 -4.44 -1.51
CA ALA A 40 4.78 -5.24 -0.33
C ALA A 40 6.07 -6.06 -0.46
N TYR A 41 6.74 -6.25 0.67
CA TYR A 41 8.01 -6.95 0.76
C TYR A 41 7.94 -8.05 1.82
N LYS A 42 8.65 -9.16 1.59
CA LYS A 42 8.84 -10.19 2.61
C LYS A 42 10.06 -9.86 3.47
N MET A 43 9.88 -9.84 4.78
CA MET A 43 10.97 -9.62 5.75
C MET A 43 10.78 -10.55 6.95
N GLY A 44 11.67 -11.53 7.12
CA GLY A 44 11.66 -12.44 8.27
C GLY A 44 10.34 -13.21 8.45
N GLY A 45 9.72 -13.67 7.36
CA GLY A 45 8.42 -14.36 7.39
C GLY A 45 7.21 -13.44 7.49
N LYS A 46 7.41 -12.14 7.76
CA LYS A 46 6.34 -11.13 7.78
C LYS A 46 6.21 -10.46 6.42
N THR A 47 4.99 -9.96 6.14
CA THR A 47 4.72 -9.10 5.00
C THR A 47 4.77 -7.65 5.47
N MET A 48 5.64 -6.88 4.84
CA MET A 48 5.84 -5.45 5.07
C MET A 48 5.19 -4.65 3.94
N ILE A 49 4.37 -3.68 4.26
CA ILE A 49 3.70 -2.79 3.31
C ILE A 49 4.47 -1.48 3.23
N ASP A 50 4.69 -1.00 2.02
CA ASP A 50 5.26 0.32 1.79
C ASP A 50 4.18 1.39 1.84
N LEU A 51 4.32 2.32 2.78
CA LEU A 51 3.34 3.39 2.96
C LEU A 51 3.35 4.42 1.83
N ASP A 52 4.48 4.64 1.15
CA ASP A 52 4.59 5.57 0.02
C ASP A 52 3.65 5.12 -1.11
N SER A 53 3.69 3.83 -1.45
CA SER A 53 2.76 3.26 -2.43
C SER A 53 1.29 3.26 -1.99
N VAL A 54 1.02 3.23 -0.68
CA VAL A 54 -0.36 3.38 -0.17
C VAL A 54 -0.85 4.83 -0.34
N ASP A 55 0.00 5.82 -0.03
CA ASP A 55 -0.28 7.24 -0.25
C ASP A 55 -0.50 7.52 -1.77
N GLU A 56 0.33 6.94 -2.64
CA GLU A 56 0.15 7.01 -4.11
C GLU A 56 -1.18 6.40 -4.55
N TYR A 57 -1.55 5.24 -4.01
CA TYR A 57 -2.82 4.60 -4.31
C TYR A 57 -4.00 5.48 -3.89
N HIS A 58 -3.98 6.06 -2.69
CA HIS A 58 -5.02 6.98 -2.22
C HIS A 58 -5.12 8.24 -3.07
N ALA A 59 -3.98 8.80 -3.49
CA ALA A 59 -3.94 9.96 -4.39
C ALA A 59 -4.54 9.66 -5.77
N SER A 60 -4.50 8.39 -6.21
CA SER A 60 -5.09 7.95 -7.48
C SER A 60 -6.59 7.69 -7.42
N LEU A 61 -7.19 7.61 -6.23
CA LEU A 61 -8.61 7.31 -6.10
C LEU A 61 -9.47 8.49 -6.57
N PRO A 62 -10.52 8.25 -7.39
CA PRO A 62 -11.43 9.31 -7.77
C PRO A 62 -12.14 9.85 -6.53
N ARG A 63 -12.21 11.18 -6.42
CA ARG A 63 -12.97 11.82 -5.36
C ARG A 63 -14.45 11.52 -5.59
N VAL A 64 -15.16 11.07 -4.55
CA VAL A 64 -16.61 10.93 -4.64
C VAL A 64 -17.23 12.31 -4.81
N GLU A 65 -17.90 12.55 -5.93
CA GLU A 65 -18.71 13.75 -6.10
C GLU A 65 -19.98 13.56 -5.27
N THR A 66 -20.10 14.29 -4.17
CA THR A 66 -21.39 14.38 -3.50
C THR A 66 -22.27 15.22 -4.43
N ARG A 67 -23.26 14.60 -5.07
CA ARG A 67 -24.39 15.37 -5.61
C ARG A 67 -25.10 15.94 -4.41
N VAL A 68 -24.77 17.19 -4.08
CA VAL A 68 -25.69 18.04 -3.32
C VAL A 68 -26.94 18.17 -4.19
N SER A 69 -27.97 17.41 -3.85
CA SER A 69 -29.32 17.61 -4.34
C SER A 69 -29.97 18.79 -3.62
#